data_AF-A0A834LST2-F1
#
_entry.id   AF-A0A834LST2-F1
#
_cell.length_a   1.000
_cell.length_b   1.000
_cell.length_c   1.000
_cell.angle_alpha   90.00
_cell.angle_beta   90.00
_cell.angle_gamma   90.00
#
_symmetry.space_group_name_H-M   'P 1'
#
loop_
_entity.id
_entity.type
_entity.pdbx_description
1 polymer ?
#
loop_
_entity_poly.entity_id
_entity_poly.type
_entity_poly.pdbx_seq_one_letter_code
_entity_poly.pdbx_strand_id
1 'polypeptide(L)'
;MKDPSNRLSSWDIEEDCCHWAGVVCDNFTGHVCEIQLQSPYYTDSPAITFAEYEAYMSHKLRGKVNPSLLDLKHPQYLDLSSNDFEGTSVPSFIGSITNLRYLNLSDAGFRGAIPPQLGNLTKIHYMDLRGGFDDHNELVLHSDGNLHWLSGLVSLQHLDMSGIDLSKALDWLQVTSNLSLLVELHLSYS
;
A
#
# COMPACT_ATOMS: atom_id res chain seq x y z
N MET A 1 7.43 3.64 -12.17
CA MET A 1 6.27 4.50 -11.91
C MET A 1 6.41 5.80 -12.68
N LYS A 2 5.29 6.48 -12.93
CA LYS A 2 5.21 7.80 -13.53
C LYS A 2 5.02 8.83 -12.41
N ASP A 3 5.66 9.98 -12.53
CA ASP A 3 5.64 11.05 -11.54
C ASP A 3 5.31 12.39 -12.21
N PRO A 4 4.02 12.69 -12.47
CA PRO A 4 3.62 13.85 -13.24
C PRO A 4 3.87 15.21 -12.55
N SER A 5 4.07 15.22 -11.23
CA SER A 5 4.30 16.43 -10.42
C SER A 5 5.74 16.55 -9.93
N ASN A 6 6.65 15.70 -10.40
CA ASN A 6 8.07 15.69 -10.01
C ASN A 6 8.29 15.55 -8.49
N ARG A 7 7.44 14.77 -7.80
CA ARG A 7 7.56 14.47 -6.37
C ARG A 7 8.84 13.69 -6.04
N LEU A 8 9.35 12.94 -7.00
CA LEU A 8 10.58 12.15 -6.92
C LEU A 8 11.77 12.90 -7.53
N SER A 9 11.67 14.22 -7.74
CA SER A 9 12.76 15.01 -8.33
C SER A 9 14.05 14.99 -7.54
N SER A 10 13.99 14.80 -6.22
CA SER A 10 15.18 14.63 -5.39
C SER A 10 15.82 13.24 -5.50
N TRP A 11 15.15 12.27 -6.14
CA TRP A 11 15.62 10.89 -6.23
C TRP A 11 16.67 10.78 -7.34
N ASP A 12 17.81 11.43 -7.10
CA ASP A 12 18.96 11.43 -7.97
C ASP A 12 19.96 10.35 -7.55
N ILE A 13 20.41 9.54 -8.50
CA ILE A 13 21.39 8.48 -8.29
C ILE A 13 22.77 9.01 -7.90
N GLU A 14 23.05 10.29 -8.16
CA GLU A 14 24.30 10.94 -7.77
C GLU A 14 24.29 11.45 -6.32
N GLU A 15 23.11 11.52 -5.68
CA GLU A 15 22.96 11.99 -4.31
C GLU A 15 22.71 10.85 -3.32
N ASP A 16 23.04 11.10 -2.05
CA ASP A 16 22.71 10.18 -0.95
C ASP A 16 21.18 10.08 -0.81
N CYS A 17 20.66 8.85 -0.94
CA CYS A 17 19.24 8.55 -0.86
C CYS A 17 18.59 8.97 0.47
N CYS A 18 19.38 9.16 1.52
CA CYS A 18 18.89 9.64 2.81
C CYS A 18 18.46 11.11 2.79
N HIS A 19 18.75 11.86 1.72
CA HIS A 19 18.22 13.20 1.48
C HIS A 19 17.01 13.23 0.54
N TRP A 20 16.62 12.08 -0.02
CA TRP A 20 15.49 12.04 -0.94
C TRP A 20 14.17 12.31 -0.19
N ALA A 21 13.31 13.13 -0.80
CA ALA A 21 11.97 13.39 -0.29
C ALA A 21 11.20 12.08 -0.13
N GLY A 22 10.63 11.89 1.07
CA GLY A 22 9.90 10.67 1.42
C GLY A 22 10.78 9.47 1.76
N VAL A 23 12.10 9.61 1.84
CA VAL A 23 13.00 8.55 2.33
C VAL A 23 13.50 8.92 3.72
N VAL A 24 13.41 7.97 4.65
CA VAL A 24 13.99 8.10 6.00
C VAL A 24 14.99 6.97 6.20
N CYS A 25 16.22 7.34 6.59
CA CYS A 25 17.28 6.39 6.91
C CYS A 25 17.47 6.26 8.42
N ASP A 26 17.95 5.09 8.85
CA ASP A 26 18.42 4.89 10.22
C ASP A 26 19.71 5.66 10.46
N ASN A 27 19.73 6.47 11.53
CA ASN A 27 20.83 7.38 11.84
C ASN A 27 22.16 6.69 12.18
N PHE A 28 22.16 5.38 12.47
CA PHE A 28 23.36 4.63 12.83
C PHE A 28 23.93 3.84 11.66
N THR A 29 23.06 3.23 10.87
CA THR A 29 23.43 2.32 9.77
C THR A 29 23.40 2.99 8.41
N GLY A 30 22.70 4.12 8.26
CA GLY A 30 22.48 4.79 6.98
C GLY A 30 21.57 4.01 6.04
N HIS A 31 20.95 2.92 6.49
CA HIS A 31 20.02 2.15 5.65
C HIS A 31 18.66 2.82 5.60
N VAL A 32 18.02 2.78 4.43
CA VAL A 32 16.63 3.19 4.27
C VAL A 32 15.71 2.35 5.15
N CYS A 33 14.98 3.00 6.04
CA CYS A 33 14.02 2.38 6.95
C CYS A 33 12.58 2.74 6.62
N GLU A 34 12.31 3.90 6.04
CA GLU A 34 10.95 4.31 5.66
C GLU A 34 10.91 4.91 4.26
N ILE A 35 9.84 4.56 3.54
CA ILE A 35 9.49 5.13 2.24
C ILE A 35 8.06 5.64 2.35
N GLN A 36 7.92 6.96 2.32
CA GLN A 36 6.68 7.71 2.49
C GLN A 36 6.35 8.41 1.17
N LEU A 37 5.56 7.75 0.33
CA LEU A 37 5.13 8.25 -0.98
C LEU A 37 3.62 8.44 -1.08
N GLN A 38 2.92 8.50 0.07
CA GLN A 38 1.52 8.92 0.13
C GLN A 38 1.30 10.21 -0.67
N SER A 39 0.20 10.30 -1.43
CA SER A 39 -0.15 11.57 -2.10
C SER A 39 -0.31 12.70 -1.07
N PRO A 40 0.43 13.82 -1.20
CA PRO A 40 0.45 14.89 -0.20
C PRO A 40 -0.84 15.72 -0.18
N TYR A 41 -1.69 15.54 -1.19
CA TYR A 41 -2.87 16.36 -1.39
C TYR A 41 -4.11 15.59 -0.95
N TYR A 42 -4.73 16.07 0.12
CA TYR A 42 -6.07 15.70 0.57
C TYR A 42 -6.87 16.99 0.71
N THR A 43 -7.94 17.15 -0.07
CA THR A 43 -8.78 18.35 0.01
C THR A 43 -10.09 17.99 0.70
N ASP A 44 -10.28 18.48 1.93
CA ASP A 44 -11.56 18.41 2.66
C ASP A 44 -12.62 19.38 2.12
N SER A 45 -12.36 20.07 1.00
CA SER A 45 -13.31 21.03 0.45
C SER A 45 -14.52 20.32 -0.14
N PRO A 46 -15.75 20.60 0.32
CA PRO A 46 -16.98 20.00 -0.20
C PRO A 46 -17.30 20.43 -1.63
N ALA A 47 -16.59 21.45 -2.15
CA ALA A 47 -16.61 21.84 -3.54
C ALA A 47 -15.18 22.17 -3.97
N ILE A 48 -14.60 21.30 -4.81
CA ILE A 48 -13.35 21.58 -5.51
C ILE A 48 -13.69 22.11 -6.91
N THR A 49 -13.01 23.16 -7.32
CA THR A 49 -13.00 23.59 -8.71
C THR A 49 -12.34 22.52 -9.58
N PHE A 50 -12.65 22.51 -10.88
CA PHE A 50 -11.99 21.61 -11.82
C PHE A 50 -10.46 21.78 -11.79
N ALA A 51 -9.96 23.00 -11.61
CA ALA A 51 -8.52 23.26 -11.50
C ALA A 51 -7.90 22.63 -10.23
N GLU A 52 -8.61 22.67 -9.10
CA GLU A 52 -8.15 22.02 -7.86
C GLU A 52 -8.20 20.50 -7.97
N TYR A 53 -9.21 19.95 -8.65
CA TYR A 53 -9.28 18.51 -8.95
C TYR A 53 -8.12 18.06 -9.86
N GLU A 54 -7.86 18.79 -10.94
CA GLU A 54 -6.73 18.51 -11.83
C GLU A 54 -5.40 18.60 -11.09
N ALA A 55 -5.23 19.62 -10.23
CA ALA A 55 -4.07 19.73 -9.37
C ALA A 55 -3.96 18.52 -8.44
N TYR A 56 -5.02 18.16 -7.72
CA TYR A 56 -5.07 16.97 -6.86
C TYR A 56 -4.66 15.70 -7.63
N MET A 57 -5.25 15.46 -8.80
CA MET A 57 -4.95 14.29 -9.63
C MET A 57 -3.52 14.32 -10.20
N SER A 58 -2.94 15.49 -10.43
CA SER A 58 -1.55 15.63 -10.90
C SER A 58 -0.50 15.29 -9.83
N HIS A 59 -0.86 15.32 -8.54
CA HIS A 59 0.06 14.98 -7.45
C HIS A 59 0.15 13.48 -7.15
N LYS A 60 -0.72 12.68 -7.76
CA LYS A 60 -0.70 11.22 -7.60
C LYS A 60 0.41 10.60 -8.45
N LEU A 61 1.21 9.73 -7.83
CA LEU A 61 2.10 8.83 -8.56
C LEU A 61 1.25 7.84 -9.37
N ARG A 62 1.74 7.46 -10.55
CA ARG A 62 0.98 6.64 -11.50
C ARG A 62 1.76 5.48 -12.09
N GLY A 63 1.04 4.62 -12.81
CA GLY A 63 1.61 3.46 -13.52
C GLY A 63 2.17 2.40 -12.58
N LYS A 64 3.05 1.53 -13.07
CA LYS A 64 3.55 0.38 -12.29
C LYS A 64 4.60 0.80 -11.26
N VAL A 65 4.46 0.30 -10.03
CA VAL A 65 5.50 0.35 -9.00
C VAL A 65 6.71 -0.47 -9.47
N ASN A 66 7.90 0.12 -9.38
CA ASN A 66 9.12 -0.49 -9.91
C ASN A 66 9.70 -1.52 -8.90
N PRO A 67 10.08 -2.74 -9.33
CA PRO A 67 10.77 -3.72 -8.47
C PRO A 67 12.09 -3.24 -7.85
N SER A 68 12.66 -2.11 -8.26
CA SER A 68 13.87 -1.52 -7.63
C SER A 68 13.72 -1.29 -6.12
N LEU A 69 12.48 -1.24 -5.60
CA LEU A 69 12.22 -1.25 -4.15
C LEU A 69 12.81 -2.49 -3.43
N LEU A 70 13.04 -3.60 -4.16
CA LEU A 70 13.69 -4.80 -3.62
C LEU A 70 15.16 -4.60 -3.30
N ASP A 71 15.82 -3.61 -3.91
CA ASP A 71 17.22 -3.31 -3.65
C ASP A 71 17.39 -2.73 -2.24
N LEU A 72 16.31 -2.17 -1.68
CA LEU A 72 16.21 -1.72 -0.30
C LEU A 72 15.93 -2.93 0.61
N LYS A 73 16.98 -3.47 1.23
CA LYS A 73 16.88 -4.70 2.05
C LYS A 73 16.27 -4.51 3.44
N HIS A 74 16.22 -3.27 3.91
CA HIS A 74 15.89 -2.93 5.30
C HIS A 74 14.64 -2.07 5.55
N PRO A 75 13.80 -1.68 4.57
CA PRO A 75 12.67 -0.83 4.87
C PRO A 75 11.68 -1.56 5.77
N GLN A 76 11.25 -0.83 6.79
CA GLN A 76 10.29 -1.25 7.81
C GLN A 76 8.94 -0.56 7.58
N TYR A 77 8.91 0.53 6.83
CA TYR A 77 7.72 1.31 6.56
C TYR A 77 7.61 1.59 5.05
N LEU A 78 6.47 1.25 4.46
CA LEU A 78 6.14 1.58 3.08
C LEU A 78 4.72 2.14 3.01
N ASP A 79 4.61 3.38 2.55
CA ASP A 79 3.33 4.04 2.31
C ASP A 79 3.25 4.54 0.86
N LEU A 80 2.33 3.93 0.10
CA LEU A 80 2.02 4.30 -1.28
C LEU A 80 0.56 4.79 -1.40
N SER A 81 -0.10 5.08 -0.28
CA SER A 81 -1.53 5.37 -0.23
C SER A 81 -1.93 6.63 -0.99
N SER A 82 -3.21 6.70 -1.35
CA SER A 82 -3.84 7.86 -2.01
C SER A 82 -3.21 8.26 -3.36
N ASN A 83 -2.44 7.38 -4.00
CA ASN A 83 -1.92 7.55 -5.36
C ASN A 83 -2.91 7.01 -6.42
N ASP A 84 -2.51 6.94 -7.69
CA ASP A 84 -3.34 6.41 -8.77
C ASP A 84 -2.48 5.54 -9.69
N PHE A 85 -2.22 4.30 -9.28
CA PHE A 85 -1.45 3.33 -10.03
C PHE A 85 -2.20 2.74 -11.24
N GLU A 86 -3.16 3.50 -11.80
CA GLU A 86 -3.80 3.29 -13.10
C GLU A 86 -4.42 1.89 -13.27
N GLY A 87 -4.98 1.32 -12.20
CA GLY A 87 -5.60 0.00 -12.23
C GLY A 87 -4.61 -1.15 -12.37
N THR A 88 -3.33 -0.94 -12.08
CA THR A 88 -2.35 -2.02 -12.06
C THR A 88 -2.57 -2.95 -10.86
N SER A 89 -2.08 -4.18 -10.93
CA SER A 89 -2.18 -5.11 -9.80
C SER A 89 -1.24 -4.72 -8.66
N VAL A 90 -1.64 -5.03 -7.43
CA VAL A 90 -0.74 -4.94 -6.27
C VAL A 90 0.52 -5.77 -6.56
N PRO A 91 1.73 -5.19 -6.48
CA PRO A 91 2.94 -5.92 -6.85
C PRO A 91 3.27 -7.02 -5.83
N SER A 92 3.31 -8.28 -6.29
CA SER A 92 3.62 -9.43 -5.42
C SER A 92 5.02 -9.37 -4.80
N PHE A 93 5.95 -8.64 -5.43
CA PHE A 93 7.31 -8.49 -4.91
C PHE A 93 7.37 -7.78 -3.55
N ILE A 94 6.34 -7.00 -3.17
CA ILE A 94 6.25 -6.37 -1.85
C ILE A 94 6.37 -7.43 -0.75
N GLY A 95 5.84 -8.63 -0.97
CA GLY A 95 5.98 -9.78 -0.07
C GLY A 95 7.42 -10.26 0.16
N SER A 96 8.39 -9.81 -0.64
CA SER A 96 9.81 -10.14 -0.45
C SER A 96 10.51 -9.19 0.53
N ILE A 97 9.87 -8.06 0.87
CA ILE A 97 10.39 -7.04 1.78
C ILE A 97 10.05 -7.43 3.23
N THR A 98 10.60 -8.57 3.68
CA THR A 98 10.22 -9.24 4.94
C THR A 98 10.52 -8.45 6.22
N ASN A 99 11.20 -7.32 6.13
CA ASN A 99 11.45 -6.41 7.26
C ASN A 99 10.31 -5.40 7.50
N LEU A 100 9.31 -5.33 6.61
CA LEU A 100 8.17 -4.43 6.78
C LEU A 100 7.43 -4.69 8.09
N ARG A 101 7.14 -3.59 8.78
CA ARG A 101 6.31 -3.47 9.98
C ARG A 101 5.04 -2.66 9.70
N TYR A 102 5.09 -1.77 8.73
CA TYR A 102 3.97 -0.95 8.26
C TYR A 102 3.87 -1.01 6.74
N LEU A 103 2.67 -1.26 6.23
CA LEU A 103 2.33 -1.23 4.81
C LEU A 103 1.00 -0.52 4.62
N ASN A 104 0.98 0.53 3.81
CA ASN A 104 -0.25 1.20 3.40
C ASN A 104 -0.33 1.32 1.88
N LEU A 105 -1.32 0.65 1.29
CA LEU A 105 -1.63 0.64 -0.14
C LEU A 105 -3.05 1.18 -0.42
N SER A 106 -3.70 1.78 0.59
CA SER A 106 -5.09 2.23 0.50
C SER A 106 -5.30 3.31 -0.54
N ASP A 107 -6.46 3.27 -1.21
CA ASP A 107 -6.87 4.27 -2.22
C ASP A 107 -5.82 4.58 -3.29
N ALA A 108 -4.95 3.61 -3.59
CA ALA A 108 -3.82 3.83 -4.49
C ALA A 108 -4.15 3.50 -5.96
N GLY A 109 -5.40 3.20 -6.29
CA GLY A 109 -5.83 2.86 -7.65
C GLY A 109 -5.35 1.49 -8.14
N PHE A 110 -4.97 0.57 -7.25
CA PHE A 110 -4.69 -0.82 -7.62
C PHE A 110 -5.98 -1.59 -7.95
N ARG A 111 -5.89 -2.59 -8.84
CA ARG A 111 -7.00 -3.48 -9.22
C ARG A 111 -6.59 -4.95 -9.24
N GLY A 112 -7.57 -5.84 -9.14
CA GLY A 112 -7.38 -7.28 -9.28
C GLY A 112 -7.18 -8.01 -7.95
N ALA A 113 -6.64 -9.22 -8.03
CA ALA A 113 -6.45 -10.07 -6.87
C ALA A 113 -5.34 -9.55 -5.95
N ILE A 114 -5.56 -9.63 -4.64
CA ILE A 114 -4.52 -9.38 -3.64
C ILE A 114 -3.48 -10.51 -3.71
N PRO A 115 -2.19 -10.21 -3.92
CA PRO A 115 -1.17 -11.24 -4.07
C PRO A 115 -0.94 -11.96 -2.73
N PRO A 116 -1.06 -13.30 -2.67
CA PRO A 116 -0.85 -14.07 -1.44
C PRO A 116 0.60 -13.96 -0.92
N GLN A 117 1.54 -13.48 -1.73
CA GLN A 117 2.91 -13.19 -1.32
C GLN A 117 2.99 -12.16 -0.19
N LEU A 118 1.97 -11.31 0.00
CA LEU A 118 1.90 -10.44 1.18
C LEU A 118 1.92 -11.23 2.50
N GLY A 119 1.49 -12.50 2.49
CA GLY A 119 1.56 -13.41 3.63
C GLY A 119 2.97 -13.72 4.12
N ASN A 120 4.00 -13.39 3.34
CA ASN A 120 5.40 -13.54 3.73
C ASN A 120 5.88 -12.44 4.68
N LEU A 121 5.09 -11.38 4.91
CA LEU A 121 5.45 -10.25 5.75
C LEU A 121 5.25 -10.56 7.24
N THR A 122 5.99 -11.54 7.76
CA THR A 122 5.80 -12.08 9.13
C THR A 122 6.05 -11.07 10.26
N LYS A 123 6.74 -9.96 9.98
CA LYS A 123 7.01 -8.85 10.92
C LYS A 123 6.03 -7.69 10.79
N ILE A 124 5.03 -7.77 9.92
CA ILE A 124 4.05 -6.71 9.73
C ILE A 124 3.20 -6.53 10.98
N HIS A 125 2.98 -5.30 11.41
CA HIS A 125 2.11 -4.94 12.52
C HIS A 125 0.86 -4.20 12.01
N TYR A 126 1.03 -3.35 11.00
CA TYR A 126 -0.04 -2.57 10.39
C TYR A 126 -0.10 -2.85 8.89
N MET A 127 -1.27 -3.23 8.40
CA MET A 127 -1.52 -3.43 6.98
C MET A 127 -2.86 -2.79 6.59
N ASP A 128 -2.80 -1.80 5.71
CA ASP A 128 -3.99 -1.17 5.13
C ASP A 128 -4.01 -1.41 3.62
N LEU A 129 -5.00 -2.18 3.19
CA LEU A 129 -5.26 -2.57 1.80
C LEU A 129 -6.57 -1.99 1.28
N ARG A 130 -7.15 -1.02 1.98
CA ARG A 130 -8.49 -0.51 1.69
C ARG A 130 -8.64 -0.17 0.21
N GLY A 131 -9.60 -0.84 -0.42
CA GLY A 131 -9.92 -0.68 -1.83
C GLY A 131 -10.96 0.42 -2.04
N GLY A 132 -11.31 0.61 -3.30
CA GLY A 132 -12.37 1.53 -3.72
C GLY A 132 -13.30 0.91 -4.74
N PHE A 133 -14.14 1.75 -5.32
CA PHE A 133 -15.02 1.39 -6.42
C PHE A 133 -14.49 1.99 -7.71
N ASP A 134 -14.72 1.33 -8.83
CA ASP A 134 -14.51 1.94 -10.13
C ASP A 134 -15.71 2.78 -10.60
N ASP A 135 -15.61 3.36 -11.80
CA ASP A 135 -16.66 4.19 -12.41
C ASP A 135 -17.98 3.44 -12.62
N HIS A 136 -17.98 2.10 -12.57
CA HIS A 136 -19.17 1.24 -12.66
C HIS A 136 -19.66 0.79 -11.28
N ASN A 137 -19.12 1.37 -10.20
CA ASN A 137 -19.42 1.03 -8.82
C ASN A 137 -19.09 -0.44 -8.46
N GLU A 138 -18.06 -1.00 -9.10
CA GLU A 138 -17.55 -2.34 -8.80
C GLU A 138 -16.28 -2.26 -7.93
N LEU A 139 -16.14 -3.21 -6.99
CA LEU A 139 -14.97 -3.32 -6.12
C LEU A 139 -13.72 -3.64 -6.95
N VAL A 140 -12.69 -2.81 -6.79
CA VAL A 140 -11.48 -2.87 -7.63
C VAL A 140 -10.51 -3.97 -7.19
N LEU A 141 -10.46 -4.27 -5.90
CA LEU A 141 -9.63 -5.33 -5.32
C LEU A 141 -10.50 -6.51 -4.90
N HIS A 142 -10.00 -7.72 -5.07
CA HIS A 142 -10.69 -8.94 -4.67
C HIS A 142 -9.75 -9.99 -4.09
N SER A 143 -10.33 -10.93 -3.35
CA SER A 143 -9.65 -12.17 -2.94
C SER A 143 -9.65 -13.22 -4.04
N ASP A 144 -8.58 -14.01 -4.16
CA ASP A 144 -8.51 -15.15 -5.09
C ASP A 144 -9.07 -16.45 -4.47
N GLY A 145 -10.25 -16.35 -3.85
CA GLY A 145 -11.01 -17.48 -3.31
C GLY A 145 -10.67 -17.94 -1.89
N ASN A 146 -9.62 -17.44 -1.27
CA ASN A 146 -9.35 -17.64 0.17
C ASN A 146 -8.44 -16.54 0.74
N LEU A 147 -8.36 -16.47 2.08
CA LEU A 147 -7.47 -15.56 2.81
C LEU A 147 -6.36 -16.29 3.58
N HIS A 148 -6.02 -17.53 3.23
CA HIS A 148 -5.00 -18.31 3.93
C HIS A 148 -3.65 -17.61 4.07
N TRP A 149 -3.29 -16.74 3.14
CA TRP A 149 -2.06 -15.93 3.19
C TRP A 149 -1.96 -15.07 4.46
N LEU A 150 -3.09 -14.63 5.03
CA LEU A 150 -3.12 -13.89 6.30
C LEU A 150 -2.51 -14.73 7.44
N SER A 151 -2.57 -16.06 7.38
CA SER A 151 -2.04 -16.95 8.43
C SER A 151 -0.53 -16.79 8.64
N GLY A 152 0.21 -16.27 7.65
CA GLY A 152 1.63 -15.96 7.78
C GLY A 152 1.92 -14.68 8.55
N LEU A 153 0.93 -13.80 8.74
CA LEU A 153 1.07 -12.49 9.35
C LEU A 153 0.98 -12.56 10.88
N VAL A 154 1.85 -13.37 11.49
CA VAL A 154 1.81 -13.70 12.92
C VAL A 154 2.03 -12.50 13.86
N SER A 155 2.56 -11.39 13.35
CA SER A 155 2.79 -10.15 14.12
C SER A 155 1.70 -9.07 13.91
N LEU A 156 0.69 -9.35 13.07
CA LEU A 156 -0.28 -8.37 12.63
C LEU A 156 -1.17 -7.92 13.79
N GLN A 157 -1.33 -6.61 13.94
CA GLN A 157 -2.13 -5.95 14.97
C GLN A 157 -3.29 -5.16 14.38
N HIS A 158 -3.10 -4.54 13.21
CA HIS A 158 -4.12 -3.76 12.53
C HIS A 158 -4.23 -4.22 11.07
N LEU A 159 -5.45 -4.58 10.65
CA LEU A 159 -5.78 -4.94 9.29
C LEU A 159 -7.01 -4.19 8.80
N ASP A 160 -6.85 -3.37 7.77
CA ASP A 160 -7.97 -2.80 7.02
C ASP A 160 -8.04 -3.42 5.62
N MET A 161 -9.15 -4.11 5.34
CA MET A 161 -9.52 -4.65 4.04
C MET A 161 -10.90 -4.16 3.59
N SER A 162 -11.31 -2.99 4.07
CA SER A 162 -12.55 -2.34 3.65
C SER A 162 -12.53 -2.09 2.14
N GLY A 163 -13.68 -2.23 1.48
CA GLY A 163 -13.78 -2.02 0.03
C GLY A 163 -12.98 -3.03 -0.81
N ILE A 164 -12.83 -4.26 -0.32
CA ILE A 164 -12.24 -5.39 -1.07
C ILE A 164 -13.32 -6.45 -1.23
N ASP A 165 -13.52 -7.00 -2.44
CA ASP A 165 -14.47 -8.10 -2.65
C ASP A 165 -13.97 -9.40 -1.98
N LEU A 166 -14.61 -9.73 -0.85
CA LEU A 166 -14.37 -10.94 -0.07
C LEU A 166 -15.45 -11.99 -0.29
N SER A 167 -16.36 -11.82 -1.26
CA SER A 167 -17.49 -12.73 -1.52
C SER A 167 -17.07 -14.19 -1.77
N LYS A 168 -15.84 -14.39 -2.27
CA LYS A 168 -15.27 -15.72 -2.53
C LYS A 168 -14.44 -16.28 -1.38
N ALA A 169 -14.07 -15.49 -0.38
CA ALA A 169 -13.21 -15.89 0.72
C ALA A 169 -14.02 -16.45 1.90
N LEU A 170 -14.44 -17.72 1.81
CA LEU A 170 -15.27 -18.35 2.86
C LEU A 170 -14.51 -18.66 4.16
N ASP A 171 -13.19 -18.59 4.14
CA ASP A 171 -12.29 -18.91 5.26
C ASP A 171 -11.91 -17.69 6.12
N TRP A 172 -12.35 -16.47 5.74
CA TRP A 172 -11.88 -15.22 6.36
C TRP A 172 -12.02 -15.21 7.88
N LEU A 173 -13.14 -15.72 8.42
CA LEU A 173 -13.40 -15.73 9.86
C LEU A 173 -12.47 -16.69 10.59
N GLN A 174 -12.24 -17.88 10.02
CA GLN A 174 -11.33 -18.87 10.58
C GLN A 174 -9.89 -18.32 10.60
N VAL A 175 -9.45 -17.74 9.49
CA VAL A 175 -8.08 -17.23 9.38
C VAL A 175 -7.85 -16.03 10.29
N THR A 176 -8.76 -15.05 10.31
CA THR A 176 -8.62 -13.85 11.16
C THR A 176 -8.69 -14.21 12.64
N SER A 177 -9.49 -15.21 13.04
CA SER A 177 -9.54 -15.68 14.44
C SER A 177 -8.23 -16.32 14.94
N ASN A 178 -7.38 -16.80 14.03
CA ASN A 178 -6.08 -17.39 14.37
C ASN A 178 -4.97 -16.35 14.52
N LEU A 179 -5.23 -15.08 14.17
CA LEU A 179 -4.29 -13.98 14.34
C LEU A 179 -4.35 -13.48 15.79
N SER A 180 -3.60 -14.13 16.67
CA SER A 180 -3.65 -13.90 18.12
C SER A 180 -3.23 -12.50 18.58
N LEU A 181 -2.50 -11.75 17.74
CA LEU A 181 -2.08 -10.39 18.02
C LEU A 181 -2.96 -9.32 17.36
N LEU A 182 -3.98 -9.72 16.59
CA LEU A 182 -4.86 -8.79 15.89
C LEU A 182 -5.71 -8.02 16.91
N VAL A 183 -5.56 -6.70 16.91
CA VAL A 183 -6.26 -5.76 17.78
C VAL A 183 -7.42 -5.11 17.03
N GLU A 184 -7.22 -4.80 15.75
CA GLU A 184 -8.17 -4.03 14.95
C GLU A 184 -8.34 -4.65 13.56
N LEU A 185 -9.60 -4.84 13.17
CA LEU A 185 -9.99 -5.45 11.90
C LEU A 185 -11.14 -4.65 11.28
N HIS A 186 -10.91 -4.13 10.08
CA HIS A 186 -11.91 -3.40 9.28
C HIS A 186 -12.22 -4.14 7.99
N LEU A 187 -13.50 -4.44 7.78
CA LEU A 187 -14.03 -5.19 6.62
C LEU A 187 -15.27 -4.48 6.05
N SER A 188 -15.33 -3.16 6.17
CA SER A 188 -16.52 -2.42 5.74
C SER A 188 -16.64 -2.42 4.22
N TYR A 189 -17.84 -2.64 3.69
CA TYR A 189 -18.09 -2.69 2.24
C TYR A 189 -17.31 -3.78 1.49
N SER A 190 -17.03 -4.90 2.17
CA SER A 190 -16.28 -6.06 1.66
C SER A 190 -17.14 -7.29 1.39
#